data_AF-A0A7V5YWK0-F1
#
_entry.id   AF-A0A7V5YWK0-F1
#
_cell.length_a   1.000
_cell.length_b   1.000
_cell.length_c   1.000
_cell.angle_alpha   90.00
_cell.angle_beta   90.00
_cell.angle_gamma   90.00
#
_symmetry.space_group_name_H-M   'P 1'
#
loop_
_entity.id
_entity.type
_entity.pdbx_description
1 polymer ?
#
loop_
_entity_poly.entity_id
_entity_poly.type
_entity_poly.pdbx_seq_one_letter_code
_entity_poly.pdbx_strand_id
1 'polypeptide(L)'
;MRSAKGLVLACLVVAGLALPLAHPAVALASEARFGPLAAVAGQVQSCPAGGRLGAWAIDGQQVQVTERTAFVEEAGPATVGAQVMVLAHVRNDGQLQALVVRTLTQKQAQQAQALVSRVQQATQTALRLREQVAARLRTQEQARTQQQLQTRDQSGTQDQTRLQQQDRTQLRDGSCTQDQTQLQQQEQMRTRAGQGR
;
A
#
# COMPACT_ATOMS: atom_id res chain seq x y z
N MET A 1 -37.07 -17.84 34.95
CA MET A 1 -35.63 -18.02 35.27
C MET A 1 -34.89 -18.06 33.92
N ARG A 2 -34.45 -16.91 33.39
CA ARG A 2 -33.06 -16.38 33.39
C ARG A 2 -32.02 -17.32 32.73
N SER A 3 -31.53 -16.87 31.55
CA SER A 3 -30.14 -16.92 31.04
C SER A 3 -29.55 -18.29 30.62
N ALA A 4 -28.67 -18.44 29.62
CA ALA A 4 -27.89 -17.51 28.80
C ALA A 4 -27.19 -18.25 27.60
N LYS A 5 -27.06 -17.52 26.47
CA LYS A 5 -25.89 -17.33 25.58
C LYS A 5 -25.26 -18.50 24.77
N GLY A 6 -25.05 -18.21 23.47
CA GLY A 6 -23.97 -18.77 22.64
C GLY A 6 -24.42 -19.09 21.20
N LEU A 7 -24.52 -18.14 20.25
CA LEU A 7 -23.42 -17.62 19.39
C LEU A 7 -22.94 -18.75 18.43
N VAL A 8 -23.06 -18.75 17.09
CA VAL A 8 -22.78 -17.77 16.00
C VAL A 8 -23.50 -18.31 14.74
N LEU A 9 -24.46 -17.59 14.13
CA LEU A 9 -24.32 -16.74 12.91
C LEU A 9 -23.91 -17.53 11.64
N ALA A 10 -24.82 -17.95 10.75
CA ALA A 10 -25.65 -17.19 9.80
C ALA A 10 -24.86 -16.49 8.66
N CYS A 11 -25.04 -16.96 7.41
CA CYS A 11 -25.65 -16.18 6.32
C CYS A 11 -25.68 -16.97 5.00
N LEU A 12 -26.90 -17.09 4.49
CA LEU A 12 -27.32 -17.63 3.20
C LEU A 12 -27.59 -16.44 2.25
N VAL A 13 -27.61 -16.69 0.93
CA VAL A 13 -28.47 -16.03 -0.09
C VAL A 13 -27.91 -14.80 -0.89
N VAL A 14 -27.57 -15.10 -2.17
CA VAL A 14 -28.05 -14.43 -3.43
C VAL A 14 -27.16 -13.45 -4.23
N ALA A 15 -26.93 -13.87 -5.49
CA ALA A 15 -26.86 -13.18 -6.79
C ALA A 15 -26.04 -11.88 -6.97
N GLY A 16 -25.16 -11.90 -7.99
CA GLY A 16 -24.53 -10.69 -8.52
C GLY A 16 -23.58 -10.97 -9.69
N LEU A 17 -24.17 -11.25 -10.86
CA LEU A 17 -23.49 -11.24 -12.15
C LEU A 17 -23.00 -9.82 -12.45
N ALA A 18 -21.68 -9.59 -12.51
CA ALA A 18 -21.10 -8.34 -13.00
C ALA A 18 -19.87 -8.67 -13.87
N LEU A 19 -20.01 -8.39 -15.15
CA LEU A 19 -18.96 -8.46 -16.16
C LEU A 19 -17.74 -7.62 -15.74
N PRO A 20 -16.51 -8.10 -15.94
CA PRO A 20 -15.45 -7.21 -16.35
C PRO A 20 -15.45 -7.16 -17.89
N LEU A 21 -16.13 -6.16 -18.44
CA LEU A 21 -15.75 -5.63 -19.75
C LEU A 21 -14.35 -5.02 -19.62
N ALA A 22 -13.48 -5.42 -20.54
CA ALA A 22 -12.25 -4.72 -20.91
C ALA A 22 -11.17 -4.60 -19.81
N HIS A 23 -10.33 -5.64 -19.72
CA HIS A 23 -8.95 -5.39 -20.11
C HIS A 23 -8.69 -6.23 -21.36
N PRO A 24 -8.69 -5.68 -22.58
CA PRO A 24 -7.75 -6.22 -23.54
C PRO A 24 -6.39 -6.01 -22.87
N ALA A 25 -5.82 -7.06 -22.29
CA ALA A 25 -4.38 -7.17 -22.33
C ALA A 25 -4.07 -7.12 -23.83
N VAL A 26 -3.76 -5.92 -24.31
CA VAL A 26 -3.08 -5.76 -25.58
C VAL A 26 -1.77 -6.49 -25.36
N ALA A 27 -1.80 -7.79 -25.66
CA ALA A 27 -0.63 -8.51 -26.03
C ALA A 27 -0.13 -7.75 -27.26
N LEU A 28 0.77 -6.80 -27.01
CA LEU A 28 1.83 -6.53 -27.96
C LEU A 28 2.66 -7.82 -28.00
N ALA A 29 2.09 -8.88 -28.56
CA ALA A 29 2.84 -9.85 -29.33
C ALA A 29 3.30 -9.05 -30.54
N SER A 30 4.28 -8.17 -30.31
CA SER A 30 5.14 -7.74 -31.38
C SER A 30 5.63 -9.04 -31.99
N GLU A 31 5.45 -9.18 -33.30
CA GLU A 31 6.00 -10.29 -34.05
C GLU A 31 7.53 -10.13 -34.11
N ALA A 32 8.17 -10.11 -32.95
CA ALA A 32 9.47 -10.68 -32.81
C ALA A 32 9.26 -12.18 -33.10
N ARG A 33 9.50 -12.52 -34.37
CA ARG A 33 9.61 -13.91 -34.89
C ARG A 33 10.59 -14.75 -34.05
N PHE A 34 11.37 -14.03 -33.27
CA PHE A 34 12.23 -14.41 -32.19
C PHE A 34 11.52 -14.08 -30.87
N GLY A 35 11.19 -15.10 -30.06
CA GLY A 35 10.61 -14.88 -28.73
C GLY A 35 11.44 -13.92 -27.87
N PRO A 36 10.90 -13.45 -26.73
CA PRO A 36 11.55 -12.43 -25.90
C PRO A 36 13.02 -12.81 -25.63
N LEU A 37 13.91 -11.84 -25.83
CA LEU A 37 15.33 -11.98 -25.56
C LEU A 37 15.62 -11.72 -24.09
N ALA A 38 16.51 -12.52 -23.52
CA ALA A 38 17.04 -12.34 -22.18
C ALA A 38 18.57 -12.19 -22.24
N ALA A 39 19.11 -11.32 -21.41
CA ALA A 39 20.55 -11.21 -21.18
C ALA A 39 20.87 -11.67 -19.76
N VAL A 40 21.76 -12.65 -19.64
CA VAL A 40 22.23 -13.23 -18.38
C VAL A 40 23.70 -12.92 -18.23
N ALA A 41 24.11 -12.30 -17.12
CA ALA A 41 25.52 -12.05 -16.84
C ALA A 41 25.89 -12.72 -15.52
N GLY A 42 26.99 -13.48 -15.50
CA GLY A 42 27.32 -14.29 -14.33
C GLY A 42 28.61 -15.08 -14.50
N GLN A 43 29.04 -15.73 -13.43
CA GLN A 43 30.14 -16.69 -13.47
C GLN A 43 29.61 -18.04 -13.95
N VAL A 44 30.34 -18.72 -14.84
CA VAL A 44 30.02 -20.10 -15.23
C VAL A 44 30.27 -21.01 -14.03
N GLN A 45 29.22 -21.59 -13.47
CA GLN A 45 29.28 -22.50 -12.32
C GLN A 45 29.49 -23.94 -12.75
N SER A 46 28.86 -24.36 -13.86
CA SER A 46 29.03 -25.69 -14.43
C SER A 46 28.72 -25.72 -15.91
N CYS A 47 29.42 -26.59 -16.64
CA CYS A 47 29.11 -26.97 -18.01
C CYS A 47 29.26 -28.49 -18.16
N PRO A 48 28.66 -29.11 -19.20
CA PRO A 48 28.72 -30.56 -19.40
C PRO A 48 30.16 -31.08 -19.52
N ALA A 49 30.47 -32.19 -18.84
CA ALA A 49 31.78 -32.81 -18.94
C ALA A 49 31.97 -33.39 -20.36
N GLY A 50 33.03 -32.97 -21.05
CA GLY A 50 33.35 -33.44 -22.40
C GLY A 50 32.87 -32.54 -23.55
N GLY A 51 32.28 -31.37 -23.27
CA GLY A 51 31.91 -30.43 -24.32
C GLY A 51 31.28 -29.12 -23.81
N ARG A 52 31.04 -28.20 -24.75
CA ARG A 52 30.39 -26.91 -24.47
C ARG A 52 28.88 -26.92 -24.76
N LEU A 53 28.37 -27.99 -25.36
CA LEU A 53 26.97 -28.13 -25.74
C LEU A 53 26.18 -28.81 -24.62
N GLY A 54 25.02 -28.26 -24.26
CA GLY A 54 24.20 -28.78 -23.18
C GLY A 54 23.77 -27.70 -22.18
N ALA A 55 23.33 -28.11 -21.00
CA ALA A 55 22.89 -27.20 -19.95
C ALA A 55 24.09 -26.58 -19.22
N TRP A 56 24.10 -25.26 -19.13
CA TRP A 56 25.08 -24.45 -18.39
C TRP A 56 24.41 -23.81 -17.19
N ALA A 57 25.08 -23.81 -16.05
CA ALA A 57 24.67 -23.03 -14.89
C ALA A 57 25.51 -21.75 -14.84
N ILE A 58 24.85 -20.60 -14.91
CA ILE A 58 25.48 -19.27 -14.87
C ILE A 58 24.81 -18.47 -13.76
N ASP A 59 25.53 -18.22 -12.67
CA ASP A 59 25.02 -17.54 -11.48
C ASP A 59 23.64 -18.06 -11.00
N GLY A 60 23.45 -19.39 -11.01
CA GLY A 60 22.20 -20.07 -10.65
C GLY A 60 21.14 -20.14 -11.75
N GLN A 61 21.34 -19.51 -12.91
CA GLN A 61 20.45 -19.61 -14.06
C GLN A 61 20.86 -20.78 -14.98
N GLN A 62 19.88 -21.60 -15.36
CA GLN A 62 20.08 -22.69 -16.32
C GLN A 62 19.90 -22.16 -17.74
N VAL A 63 20.92 -22.36 -18.58
CA VAL A 63 20.92 -21.95 -19.98
C VAL A 63 21.31 -23.13 -20.86
N GLN A 64 20.48 -23.42 -21.85
CA GLN A 64 20.76 -24.44 -22.85
C GLN A 64 21.64 -23.87 -23.97
N VAL A 65 22.89 -24.33 -24.02
CA VAL A 65 23.82 -24.04 -25.10
C VAL A 65 23.67 -25.09 -26.20
N THR A 66 23.67 -24.65 -27.45
CA THR A 66 23.48 -25.50 -28.64
C THR A 66 24.52 -25.16 -29.71
N GLU A 67 24.55 -25.93 -30.78
CA GLU A 67 25.46 -25.69 -31.92
C GLU A 67 25.22 -24.33 -32.60
N ARG A 68 24.02 -23.76 -32.43
CA ARG A 68 23.65 -22.43 -32.95
C ARG A 68 24.17 -21.28 -32.07
N THR A 69 24.73 -21.59 -30.91
CA THR A 69 25.25 -20.59 -29.98
C THR A 69 26.60 -20.09 -30.47
N ALA A 70 26.70 -18.78 -30.72
CA ALA A 70 27.95 -18.12 -31.06
C ALA A 70 28.79 -17.87 -29.80
N PHE A 71 30.08 -18.17 -29.84
CA PHE A 71 31.01 -17.90 -28.74
C PHE A 71 31.92 -16.73 -29.10
N VAL A 72 31.98 -15.74 -28.22
CA VAL A 72 32.85 -14.57 -28.33
C VAL A 72 33.82 -14.57 -27.14
N GLU A 73 35.00 -15.17 -27.37
CA GLU A 73 36.00 -15.51 -26.34
C GLU A 73 37.18 -14.53 -26.29
N GLU A 74 36.95 -13.26 -26.63
CA GLU A 74 38.00 -12.22 -26.70
C GLU A 74 38.70 -11.97 -25.35
N ALA A 75 38.03 -12.25 -24.23
CA ALA A 75 38.54 -12.05 -22.88
C ALA A 75 39.16 -13.33 -22.26
N GLY A 76 39.21 -14.42 -23.02
CA GLY A 76 39.66 -15.74 -22.56
C GLY A 76 38.62 -16.83 -22.82
N PRO A 77 38.93 -18.10 -22.50
CA PRO A 77 38.03 -19.21 -22.76
C PRO A 77 36.82 -19.23 -21.81
N ALA A 78 35.62 -19.44 -22.34
CA ALA A 78 34.38 -19.67 -21.61
C ALA A 78 34.39 -21.05 -20.95
N THR A 79 35.02 -21.12 -19.79
CA THR A 79 35.17 -22.32 -18.94
C THR A 79 34.55 -22.06 -17.57
N VAL A 80 34.40 -23.13 -16.77
CA VAL A 80 33.93 -23.00 -15.38
C VAL A 80 34.81 -22.01 -14.63
N GLY A 81 34.19 -21.05 -13.95
CA GLY A 81 34.85 -19.96 -13.26
C GLY A 81 35.00 -18.66 -14.07
N ALA A 82 34.80 -18.69 -15.40
CA ALA A 82 34.86 -17.49 -16.22
C ALA A 82 33.62 -16.62 -16.05
N GLN A 83 33.78 -15.30 -16.10
CA GLN A 83 32.64 -14.38 -16.18
C GLN A 83 32.15 -14.29 -17.62
N VAL A 84 30.85 -14.48 -17.83
CA VAL A 84 30.23 -14.42 -19.16
C VAL A 84 28.98 -13.54 -19.17
N MET A 85 28.65 -13.02 -20.34
CA MET A 85 27.34 -12.48 -20.68
C MET A 85 26.73 -13.34 -21.78
N VAL A 86 25.53 -13.85 -21.54
CA VAL A 86 24.80 -14.70 -22.46
C VAL A 86 23.55 -13.98 -22.92
N LEU A 87 23.42 -13.81 -24.24
CA LEU A 87 22.16 -13.43 -24.86
C LEU A 87 21.43 -14.72 -25.22
N ALA A 88 20.16 -14.85 -24.82
CA ALA A 88 19.36 -16.04 -25.00
C ALA A 88 17.95 -15.72 -25.51
N HIS A 89 17.36 -16.64 -26.26
CA HIS A 89 15.91 -16.65 -26.48
C HIS A 89 15.24 -17.34 -25.30
N VAL A 90 14.16 -16.75 -24.80
CA VAL A 90 13.22 -17.44 -23.93
C VAL A 90 12.32 -18.30 -24.80
N ARG A 91 12.39 -19.61 -24.62
CA ARG A 91 11.50 -20.56 -25.30
C ARG A 91 10.11 -20.59 -24.66
N ASN A 92 9.15 -21.20 -25.34
CA ASN A 92 7.76 -21.30 -24.87
C ASN A 92 7.61 -22.06 -23.53
N ASP A 93 8.60 -22.90 -23.17
CA ASP A 93 8.71 -23.63 -21.91
C ASP A 93 9.38 -22.81 -20.78
N GLY A 94 9.73 -21.55 -21.04
CA GLY A 94 10.46 -20.67 -20.12
C GLY A 94 11.96 -20.96 -20.02
N GLN A 95 12.48 -21.93 -20.78
CA GLN A 95 13.91 -22.25 -20.79
C GLN A 95 14.68 -21.23 -21.63
N LEU A 96 15.91 -20.94 -21.20
CA LEU A 96 16.82 -20.05 -21.91
C LEU A 96 17.64 -20.85 -22.91
N GLN A 97 17.53 -20.52 -24.19
CA GLN A 97 18.40 -21.06 -25.23
C GLN A 97 19.43 -20.01 -25.64
N ALA A 98 20.71 -20.29 -25.45
CA ALA A 98 21.79 -19.35 -25.73
C ALA A 98 21.92 -19.07 -27.23
N LEU A 99 22.00 -17.79 -27.57
CA LEU A 99 22.34 -17.28 -28.89
C LEU A 99 23.81 -16.88 -28.98
N VAL A 100 24.27 -16.14 -27.97
CA VAL A 100 25.64 -15.63 -27.91
C VAL A 100 26.15 -15.79 -26.49
N VAL A 101 27.32 -16.39 -26.33
CA VAL A 101 28.07 -16.45 -25.08
C VAL A 101 29.32 -15.62 -25.24
N ARG A 102 29.42 -14.50 -24.51
CA ARG A 102 30.59 -13.62 -24.52
C ARG A 102 31.33 -13.70 -23.21
N THR A 103 32.63 -13.97 -23.25
CA THR A 103 33.47 -13.86 -22.06
C THR A 103 33.73 -12.39 -21.75
N LEU A 104 33.62 -12.04 -20.47
CA LEU A 104 33.88 -10.69 -19.97
C LEU A 104 35.24 -10.65 -19.27
N THR A 105 35.99 -9.59 -19.50
CA THR A 105 37.12 -9.25 -18.64
C THR A 105 36.63 -8.89 -17.23
N GLN A 106 37.51 -8.95 -16.24
CA GLN A 106 37.21 -8.50 -14.87
C GLN A 106 36.65 -7.08 -14.83
N LYS A 107 37.22 -6.16 -15.63
CA LYS A 107 36.78 -4.76 -15.70
C LYS A 107 35.34 -4.65 -16.23
N GLN A 108 35.01 -5.37 -17.29
CA GLN A 108 33.66 -5.38 -17.87
C GLN A 108 32.64 -6.00 -16.91
N ALA A 109 33.02 -7.08 -16.23
CA ALA A 109 32.20 -7.74 -15.21
C ALA A 109 31.85 -6.78 -14.05
N GLN A 110 32.86 -6.10 -13.51
CA GLN A 110 32.70 -5.12 -12.43
C GLN A 110 31.81 -3.95 -12.86
N GLN A 111 31.99 -3.43 -14.08
CA GLN A 111 31.15 -2.36 -14.62
C GLN A 111 29.68 -2.78 -14.76
N ALA A 112 29.42 -4.00 -15.29
CA ALA A 112 28.06 -4.53 -15.41
C ALA A 112 27.40 -4.73 -14.04
N GLN A 113 28.12 -5.31 -13.08
CA GLN A 113 27.64 -5.49 -11.70
C GLN A 113 27.31 -4.15 -11.04
N ALA A 114 28.12 -3.10 -11.27
CA ALA A 114 27.85 -1.77 -10.74
C ALA A 114 26.56 -1.15 -11.31
N LEU A 115 26.22 -1.42 -12.58
CA LEU A 115 24.94 -0.97 -13.15
C LEU A 115 23.77 -1.73 -12.54
N VAL A 116 23.88 -3.05 -12.40
CA VAL A 116 22.84 -3.87 -11.76
C VAL A 116 22.58 -3.42 -10.33
N SER A 117 23.64 -3.18 -9.54
CA SER A 117 23.50 -2.71 -8.16
C SER A 117 22.82 -1.34 -8.10
N ARG A 118 23.09 -0.44 -9.06
CA ARG A 118 22.43 0.87 -9.14
C ARG A 118 20.94 0.74 -9.41
N VAL A 119 20.56 -0.13 -10.36
CA VAL A 119 19.15 -0.39 -10.67
C VAL A 119 18.44 -1.00 -9.46
N GLN A 120 19.04 -2.01 -8.82
CA GLN A 120 18.48 -2.64 -7.62
C GLN A 120 18.28 -1.64 -6.47
N GLN A 121 19.27 -0.79 -6.19
CA GLN A 121 19.17 0.26 -5.17
C GLN A 121 18.05 1.26 -5.50
N ALA A 122 17.92 1.67 -6.76
CA ALA A 122 16.84 2.56 -7.20
C ALA A 122 15.47 1.90 -7.00
N THR A 123 15.32 0.62 -7.35
CA THR A 123 14.09 -0.15 -7.13
C THR A 123 13.73 -0.25 -5.64
N GLN A 124 14.70 -0.60 -4.79
CA GLN A 124 14.49 -0.66 -3.35
C GLN A 124 14.09 0.71 -2.78
N THR A 125 14.70 1.79 -3.28
CA THR A 125 14.36 3.16 -2.88
C THR A 125 12.93 3.50 -3.27
N ALA A 126 12.52 3.18 -4.51
CA ALA A 126 11.16 3.41 -4.97
C ALA A 126 10.12 2.65 -4.14
N LEU A 127 10.39 1.38 -3.80
CA LEU A 127 9.52 0.57 -2.93
C LEU A 127 9.41 1.18 -1.54
N ARG A 128 10.53 1.56 -0.94
CA ARG A 128 10.56 2.22 0.37
C ARG A 128 9.78 3.53 0.36
N LEU A 129 9.93 4.34 -0.70
CA LEU A 129 9.18 5.59 -0.84
C LEU A 129 7.68 5.35 -0.94
N ARG A 130 7.27 4.33 -1.72
CA ARG A 130 5.85 3.94 -1.80
C ARG A 130 5.28 3.58 -0.43
N GLU A 131 6.02 2.81 0.37
CA GLU A 131 5.62 2.45 1.73
C GLU A 131 5.53 3.67 2.65
N GLN A 132 6.53 4.56 2.60
CA GLN A 132 6.54 5.80 3.39
C GLN A 132 5.36 6.72 3.05
N VAL A 133 5.06 6.89 1.76
CA VAL A 133 3.90 7.69 1.32
C VAL A 133 2.61 7.06 1.83
N ALA A 134 2.44 5.74 1.71
CA ALA A 134 1.26 5.04 2.21
C ALA A 134 1.12 5.19 3.75
N ALA A 135 2.22 5.11 4.49
CA ALA A 135 2.21 5.30 5.94
C ALA A 135 1.78 6.73 6.32
N ARG A 136 2.32 7.74 5.63
CA ARG A 136 1.94 9.15 5.86
C ARG A 136 0.46 9.40 5.61
N LEU A 137 -0.10 8.80 4.56
CA LEU A 137 -1.54 8.92 4.26
C LEU A 137 -2.39 8.33 5.39
N ARG A 138 -2.05 7.14 5.89
CA ARG A 138 -2.75 6.52 7.02
C ARG A 138 -2.71 7.40 8.27
N THR A 139 -1.55 7.98 8.59
CA THR A 139 -1.42 8.89 9.73
C THR A 139 -2.28 10.15 9.57
N GLN A 140 -2.32 10.73 8.37
CA GLN A 140 -3.19 11.88 8.10
C GLN A 140 -4.67 11.55 8.25
N GLU A 141 -5.12 10.41 7.74
CA GLU A 141 -6.50 9.94 7.88
C GLU A 141 -6.86 9.74 9.36
N GLN A 142 -6.00 9.05 10.12
CA GLN A 142 -6.20 8.85 11.56
C GLN A 142 -6.27 10.17 12.32
N ALA A 143 -5.39 11.13 12.00
CA ALA A 143 -5.41 12.46 12.62
C ALA A 143 -6.71 13.22 12.30
N ARG A 144 -7.18 13.15 11.05
CA ARG A 144 -8.48 13.74 10.65
C ARG A 144 -9.64 13.11 11.42
N THR A 145 -9.67 11.78 11.55
CA THR A 145 -10.70 11.08 12.32
C THR A 145 -10.66 11.49 13.80
N GLN A 146 -9.48 11.59 14.42
CA GLN A 146 -9.35 12.06 15.80
C GLN A 146 -9.84 13.49 15.98
N GLN A 147 -9.51 14.39 15.04
CA GLN A 147 -9.98 15.78 15.10
C GLN A 147 -11.51 15.87 15.00
N GLN A 148 -12.15 15.05 14.17
CA GLN A 148 -13.61 14.99 14.07
C GLN A 148 -14.28 14.47 15.35
N LEU A 149 -13.69 13.47 16.01
CA LEU A 149 -14.19 12.98 17.29
C LEU A 149 -14.08 14.07 18.37
N GLN A 150 -12.94 14.77 18.43
CA GLN A 150 -12.72 15.86 19.39
C GLN A 150 -13.67 17.03 19.18
N THR A 151 -13.92 17.45 17.94
CA THR A 151 -14.87 18.56 17.68
C THR A 151 -16.29 18.17 18.06
N ARG A 152 -16.68 16.90 17.85
CA ARG A 152 -17.98 16.37 18.26
C ARG A 152 -18.14 16.33 19.79
N ASP A 153 -17.10 15.93 20.51
CA ASP A 153 -17.11 15.90 21.99
C ASP A 153 -17.14 17.34 22.56
N GLN A 154 -16.40 18.28 21.95
CA GLN A 154 -16.40 19.69 22.35
C GLN A 154 -17.76 20.36 22.14
N SER A 155 -18.41 20.14 20.99
CA SER A 155 -19.75 20.70 20.75
C SER A 155 -20.79 20.14 21.71
N GLY A 156 -20.75 18.82 21.99
CA GLY A 156 -21.62 18.21 23.00
C GLY A 156 -21.40 18.77 24.41
N THR A 157 -20.15 19.04 24.78
CA THR A 157 -19.80 19.64 26.08
C THR A 157 -20.26 21.10 26.19
N GLN A 158 -20.10 21.88 25.11
CA GLN A 158 -20.58 23.27 25.05
C GLN A 158 -22.10 23.34 25.14
N ASP A 159 -22.82 22.46 24.42
CA ASP A 159 -24.28 22.40 24.47
C ASP A 159 -24.78 22.03 25.87
N GLN A 160 -24.16 21.05 26.53
CA GLN A 160 -24.47 20.74 27.94
C GLN A 160 -24.24 21.94 28.86
N THR A 161 -23.13 22.65 28.69
CA THR A 161 -22.80 23.82 29.51
C THR A 161 -23.83 24.94 29.28
N ARG A 162 -24.24 25.14 28.03
CA ARG A 162 -25.23 26.15 27.64
C ARG A 162 -26.60 25.84 28.23
N LEU A 163 -27.04 24.58 28.16
CA LEU A 163 -28.29 24.12 28.76
C LEU A 163 -28.28 24.32 30.29
N GLN A 164 -27.18 23.95 30.96
CA GLN A 164 -27.05 24.16 32.41
C GLN A 164 -27.08 25.65 32.80
N GLN A 165 -26.42 26.52 32.03
CA GLN A 165 -26.44 27.96 32.29
C GLN A 165 -27.84 28.55 32.07
N GLN A 166 -28.55 28.12 31.02
CA GLN A 166 -29.89 28.59 30.71
C GLN A 166 -30.89 28.20 31.83
N ASP A 167 -30.79 26.97 32.32
CA ASP A 167 -31.60 26.48 33.44
C ASP A 167 -31.32 27.29 34.73
N ARG A 168 -30.04 27.59 35.01
CA ARG A 168 -29.66 28.48 36.13
C ARG A 168 -30.20 29.90 35.99
N THR A 169 -30.20 30.47 34.78
CA THR A 169 -30.78 31.81 34.56
C THR A 169 -32.29 31.82 34.75
N GLN A 170 -33.00 30.79 34.26
CA GLN A 170 -34.45 30.69 34.45
C GLN A 170 -34.84 30.54 35.93
N LEU A 171 -34.09 29.73 36.69
CA LEU A 171 -34.27 29.60 38.14
C LEU A 171 -34.04 30.94 38.88
N ARG A 172 -33.04 31.73 38.44
CA ARG A 172 -32.73 33.04 39.04
C ARG A 172 -33.80 34.11 38.72
N ASP A 173 -34.22 34.20 37.46
CA ASP A 173 -35.18 35.21 37.02
C ASP A 173 -36.60 34.93 37.54
N GLY A 174 -36.99 33.65 37.62
CA GLY A 174 -38.24 33.22 38.22
C GLY A 174 -38.33 33.52 39.73
N SER A 175 -37.22 33.35 40.46
CA SER A 175 -37.16 33.69 41.89
C SER A 175 -37.32 35.20 42.14
N CYS A 176 -36.75 36.04 41.27
CA CYS A 176 -36.80 37.50 41.44
C CYS A 176 -38.19 38.07 41.09
N THR A 177 -38.81 37.56 40.02
CA THR A 177 -40.16 37.98 39.62
C THR A 177 -41.23 37.55 40.62
N GLN A 178 -41.08 36.38 41.24
CA GLN A 178 -42.02 35.91 42.26
C GLN A 178 -41.97 36.74 43.55
N ASP A 179 -40.77 37.11 44.01
CA ASP A 179 -40.59 38.01 45.16
C ASP A 179 -41.14 39.43 44.89
N GLN A 180 -40.87 39.99 43.70
CA GLN A 180 -41.43 41.29 43.31
C GLN A 180 -42.96 41.27 43.23
N THR A 181 -43.54 40.20 42.69
CA THR A 181 -45.00 40.06 42.57
C THR A 181 -45.65 39.96 43.95
N GLN A 182 -45.04 39.22 44.89
CA GLN A 182 -45.52 39.15 46.27
C GLN A 182 -45.45 40.51 46.98
N LEU A 183 -44.36 41.26 46.81
CA LEU A 183 -44.21 42.60 47.37
C LEU A 183 -45.29 43.57 46.81
N GLN A 184 -45.52 43.56 45.50
CA GLN A 184 -46.55 44.41 44.87
C GLN A 184 -47.97 44.07 45.35
N GLN A 185 -48.31 42.78 45.48
CA GLN A 185 -49.62 42.38 46.02
C GLN A 185 -49.79 42.81 47.47
N GLN A 186 -48.73 42.74 48.28
CA GLN A 186 -48.76 43.19 49.66
C GLN A 186 -48.98 44.70 49.78
N GLU A 187 -48.37 45.50 48.90
CA GLU A 187 -48.59 46.95 48.82
C GLU A 187 -50.01 47.31 48.37
N GLN A 188 -50.55 46.61 47.36
CA GLN A 188 -51.94 46.82 46.90
C GLN A 188 -52.99 46.46 47.97
N MET A 189 -52.72 45.43 48.78
CA MET A 189 -53.57 45.09 49.93
C MET A 189 -53.52 46.18 51.01
N ARG A 190 -52.35 46.78 51.24
CA ARG A 190 -52.21 47.90 52.19
C ARG A 190 -52.94 49.16 51.72
N THR A 191 -52.88 49.50 50.43
CA THR A 191 -53.55 50.70 49.90
C THR A 191 -55.08 50.56 49.89
N ARG A 192 -55.60 49.36 49.60
CA ARG A 192 -57.05 49.07 49.70
C ARG A 192 -57.61 49.18 51.11
N ALA A 193 -56.84 48.80 52.13
CA ALA A 193 -57.25 48.93 53.53
C ALA A 193 -57.29 50.39 54.03
N GLY A 194 -56.64 51.32 53.33
CA GLY A 194 -56.57 52.74 53.70
C GLY A 194 -57.63 53.66 53.06
N GLN A 195 -58.33 53.21 52.01
CA GLN A 195 -59.25 54.06 51.21
C GLN A 195 -60.74 53.95 51.60
N GLY A 196 -61.06 53.22 52.66
CA GLY A 196 -62.41 53.15 53.24
C GLY A 196 -62.50 53.87 54.58
N ARG A 197 -62.43 55.20 54.58
CA ARG A 197 -62.81 56.04 55.73
C ARG A 197 -63.18 57.44 55.30
#